data_AF-A0A3N5I9H2-F1
#
_entry.id   AF-A0A3N5I9H2-F1
#
_cell.length_a   1.000
_cell.length_b   1.000
_cell.length_c   1.000
_cell.angle_alpha   90.00
_cell.angle_beta   90.00
_cell.angle_gamma   90.00
#
_symmetry.space_group_name_H-M   'P 1'
#
loop_
_entity.id
_entity.type
_entity.pdbx_description
1 polymer ?
#
loop_
_entity_poly.entity_id
_entity_poly.type
_entity_poly.pdbx_seq_one_letter_code
_entity_poly.pdbx_strand_id
1 'polypeptide(L)' 'RYGFCLEPQHFPDSPNQPSFPGVVLRPGQQYMTTTVYRFITHAAR' A
#
# COMPACT_ATOMS: atom_id res chain seq x y z
N ARG A 1 4.32 -6.21 25.18
CA ARG A 1 4.03 -6.75 23.83
C ARG A 1 4.02 -5.56 22.88
N TYR A 2 4.82 -5.58 21.82
CA TYR A 2 4.89 -4.50 20.82
C TYR A 2 4.95 -5.10 19.42
N GLY A 3 4.49 -4.34 18.44
CA GLY A 3 4.47 -4.72 17.03
C GLY A 3 4.59 -3.48 16.16
N PHE A 4 4.83 -3.69 14.88
CA PHE A 4 4.93 -2.64 13.87
C PHE A 4 4.08 -3.04 12.66
N CYS A 5 3.27 -2.10 12.17
CA CYS A 5 2.40 -2.32 11.03
C CYS A 5 3.04 -1.78 9.75
N LEU A 6 2.90 -2.55 8.69
CA LEU A 6 3.39 -2.26 7.35
C LEU A 6 2.19 -2.34 6.40
N GLU A 7 1.53 -1.20 6.18
CA GLU A 7 0.24 -1.11 5.48
C GLU A 7 0.34 -0.21 4.24
N PRO A 8 0.88 -0.68 3.10
CA PRO A 8 0.87 0.08 1.87
C PRO A 8 -0.55 0.14 1.31
N GLN A 9 -1.08 1.34 1.24
CA GLN A 9 -2.42 1.62 0.77
C GLN A 9 -2.52 3.06 0.26
N HIS A 10 -3.66 3.38 -0.34
CA HIS A 10 -4.02 4.76 -0.63
C HIS A 10 -4.31 5.53 0.68
N PHE A 11 -4.40 6.85 0.60
CA PHE A 11 -4.75 7.63 1.79
C PHE A 11 -6.10 7.18 2.34
N PRO A 12 -6.22 6.91 3.66
CA PRO A 12 -7.45 6.40 4.25
C PRO A 12 -8.68 7.28 3.98
N ASP A 13 -8.47 8.59 3.89
CA ASP A 13 -9.54 9.58 3.70
C ASP A 13 -9.72 10.04 2.24
N SER A 14 -9.08 9.36 1.28
CA SER A 14 -9.23 9.66 -0.16
C SER A 14 -10.69 9.78 -0.64
N PRO A 15 -11.66 8.99 -0.17
CA PRO A 15 -13.06 9.16 -0.58
C PRO A 15 -13.69 10.48 -0.15
N ASN A 16 -13.27 11.06 0.98
CA ASN A 16 -13.88 12.24 1.57
C ASN A 16 -13.10 13.53 1.31
N GLN A 17 -11.87 13.42 0.81
CA GLN A 17 -10.98 14.55 0.53
C GLN A 17 -10.83 14.74 -0.99
N PRO A 18 -11.56 15.68 -1.62
CA PRO A 18 -11.52 15.87 -3.08
C PRO A 18 -10.15 16.24 -3.64
N SER A 19 -9.24 16.74 -2.79
CA SER A 19 -7.86 17.07 -3.14
C SER A 19 -6.91 15.87 -3.08
N PHE A 20 -7.32 14.75 -2.48
CA PHE A 20 -6.51 13.53 -2.45
C PHE A 20 -6.66 12.76 -3.77
N PRO A 21 -5.67 11.92 -4.13
CA PRO A 21 -5.83 10.96 -5.21
C PRO A 21 -7.10 10.11 -5.00
N GLY A 22 -7.97 10.10 -6.00
CA GLY A 22 -9.20 9.32 -5.99
C GLY A 22 -8.92 7.81 -6.01
N VAL A 23 -9.77 7.05 -5.33
CA VAL A 23 -9.63 5.60 -5.15
C VAL A 23 -10.76 4.79 -5.80
N VAL A 24 -11.64 5.46 -6.55
CA VAL A 24 -12.77 4.82 -7.22
C VAL A 24 -12.29 4.09 -8.47
N LEU A 25 -12.45 2.76 -8.49
CA LEU A 25 -12.28 1.93 -9.69
C LEU A 25 -13.62 1.85 -10.45
N ARG A 26 -13.61 2.19 -11.73
CA ARG A 26 -14.79 2.17 -12.62
C ARG A 26 -14.79 0.90 -13.49
N PRO A 27 -15.96 0.49 -14.04
CA PRO A 27 -16.04 -0.64 -14.96
C PRO A 27 -15.04 -0.55 -16.11
N GLY A 28 -14.36 -1.65 -16.40
CA GLY A 28 -13.31 -1.72 -17.44
C GLY A 28 -11.94 -1.20 -17.02
N GLN A 29 -11.81 -0.59 -15.83
CA GLN A 29 -10.50 -0.20 -15.30
C GLN A 29 -9.82 -1.38 -14.60
N GLN A 30 -8.50 -1.45 -14.76
CA GLN A 30 -7.67 -2.41 -14.05
C GLN A 30 -7.13 -1.77 -12.76
N TYR A 31 -7.38 -2.44 -11.64
CA TYR A 31 -6.71 -2.13 -10.38
C TYR A 31 -5.46 -2.99 -10.26
N MET A 32 -4.33 -2.38 -9.88
CA MET A 32 -3.07 -3.09 -9.67
C MET A 32 -2.28 -2.43 -8.55
N THR A 33 -1.83 -3.25 -7.60
CA THR A 33 -0.88 -2.85 -6.56
C THR A 33 0.13 -3.98 -6.36
N THR A 34 1.31 -3.65 -5.84
CA THR A 34 2.33 -4.65 -5.53
C THR A 34 3.12 -4.16 -4.32
N THR A 35 3.19 -5.01 -3.32
CA THR A 35 3.96 -4.78 -2.10
C THR A 35 4.96 -5.91 -1.95
N VAL A 36 6.24 -5.58 -1.83
CA VAL A 36 7.31 -6.57 -1.67
C VAL A 36 8.13 -6.21 -0.43
N TYR A 37 8.04 -7.07 0.59
CA TYR A 37 8.95 -7.05 1.73
C TYR A 37 10.00 -8.14 1.54
N ARG A 38 11.25 -7.75 1.33
CA ARG A 38 12.38 -8.66 1.20
C ARG A 38 13.37 -8.41 2.33
N PHE A 39 13.49 -9.40 3.19
CA PHE A 39 14.48 -9.43 4.25
C PHE A 39 15.63 -10.34 3.81
N ILE A 40 16.85 -9.87 4.04
CA ILE A 40 18.06 -10.66 3.83
C ILE A 40 18.92 -10.53 5.07
N THR A 41 19.65 -11.59 5.39
CA THR A 41 20.81 -11.51 6.26
C THR A 41 22.05 -11.41 5.38
N HIS A 42 23.15 -10.90 5.91
CA HIS A 42 24.43 -11.12 5.27
C HIS A 42 24.73 -12.63 5.30
N ALA A 43 25.25 -13.18 4.19
CA ALA A 43 25.88 -14.49 4.24
C ALA A 43 27.04 -14.42 5.26
N ALA A 44 27.07 -15.33 6.22
CA ALA A 44 28.24 -15.49 7.06
C ALA A 44 29.46 -15.65 6.14
N ARG A 45 30.52 -14.89 6.43
CA ARG A 45 31.83 -15.21 5.86
C ARG A 45 32.26 -16.60 6.33
#